data_AF-A0A6B3GHF9-F1
#
_entry.id   AF-A0A6B3GHF9-F1
#
_cell.length_a   1.000
_cell.length_b   1.000
_cell.length_c   1.000
_cell.angle_alpha   90.00
_cell.angle_beta   90.00
_cell.angle_gamma   90.00
#
_symmetry.space_group_name_H-M   'P 1'
#
loop_
_entity.id
_entity.type
_entity.pdbx_description
1 polymer ?
#
loop_
_entity_poly.entity_id
_entity_poly.type
_entity_poly.pdbx_seq_one_letter_code
_entity_poly.pdbx_strand_id
1 'polypeptide(L)'
;VGGQLDVTTAELLEDLVDHPRTRAVALYVEGFAEGRRIFDAVRLLKRAGKPVLVLAAGASEAGARAARSHTSALTSPMELVDAACRAAGALRVPTAGAL
;
A
#
# COMPACT_ATOMS: atom_id res chain seq x y z
N VAL A 1 0.63 9.96 1.25
CA VAL A 1 0.82 11.17 0.42
C VAL A 1 -0.55 11.58 -0.07
N GLY A 2 -0.86 12.88 -0.22
CA GLY A 2 -2.17 13.36 -0.66
C GLY A 2 -2.51 12.95 -2.10
N GLY A 3 -2.95 13.88 -2.95
CA GLY A 3 -3.31 13.57 -4.35
C GLY A 3 -2.17 13.07 -5.26
N GLN A 4 -0.97 12.82 -4.73
CA GLN A 4 0.20 12.30 -5.47
C GLN A 4 0.54 13.08 -6.76
N LEU A 5 0.34 14.41 -6.75
CA LEU A 5 0.55 15.25 -7.94
C LEU A 5 2.03 15.56 -8.22
N ASP A 6 2.87 15.50 -7.19
CA ASP A 6 4.30 15.82 -7.25
C ASP A 6 5.12 14.63 -6.73
N VAL A 7 5.01 14.34 -5.43
CA VAL A 7 5.62 13.16 -4.82
C VAL A 7 4.65 11.98 -4.84
N THR A 8 5.12 10.83 -5.31
CA THR A 8 4.34 9.59 -5.35
C THR A 8 4.62 8.69 -4.16
N THR A 9 3.67 7.78 -3.87
CA THR A 9 3.86 6.72 -2.89
C THR A 9 5.04 5.82 -3.25
N ALA A 10 5.24 5.52 -4.54
CA ALA A 10 6.33 4.66 -4.99
C ALA A 10 7.70 5.28 -4.74
N GLU A 11 7.87 6.57 -5.06
CA GLU A 11 9.13 7.30 -4.82
C GLU A 11 9.52 7.33 -3.34
N LEU A 12 8.55 7.57 -2.44
CA LEU A 12 8.84 7.52 -1.01
C LEU A 12 9.26 6.13 -0.55
N LEU A 13 8.62 5.07 -1.05
CA LEU A 13 9.00 3.70 -0.69
C LEU A 13 10.41 3.37 -1.17
N GLU A 14 10.77 3.82 -2.37
CA GLU A 14 12.13 3.69 -2.94
C GLU A 14 13.16 4.43 -2.07
N ASP A 15 12.89 5.68 -1.68
CA ASP A 15 13.79 6.46 -0.81
C ASP A 15 13.97 5.81 0.58
N LEU A 16 12.91 5.22 1.12
CA LEU A 16 12.96 4.53 2.42
C LEU A 16 13.81 3.24 2.41
N VAL A 17 14.14 2.69 1.24
CA VAL A 17 15.01 1.49 1.12
C VAL A 17 16.39 1.78 1.70
N ASP A 18 16.95 2.95 1.43
CA ASP A 18 18.31 3.30 1.86
C ASP A 18 18.33 4.20 3.11
N HIS A 19 17.17 4.70 3.55
CA HIS A 19 17.10 5.53 4.76
C HIS A 19 17.52 4.75 6.02
N PRO A 20 18.63 5.13 6.70
CA PRO A 20 19.27 4.28 7.71
C PRO A 20 18.48 4.14 9.02
N ARG A 21 17.59 5.10 9.30
CA ARG A 21 16.77 5.10 10.53
C ARG A 21 15.43 4.39 10.34
N THR A 22 15.05 4.03 9.12
CA THR A 22 13.80 3.31 8.86
C THR A 22 14.01 1.83 9.21
N ARG A 23 13.20 1.32 10.14
CA ARG A 23 13.22 -0.11 10.54
C ARG A 23 12.00 -0.89 10.06
N ALA A 24 10.90 -0.21 9.77
CA ALA A 24 9.67 -0.76 9.21
C ALA A 24 8.90 0.35 8.50
N VAL A 25 7.95 -0.02 7.64
CA VAL A 25 7.09 0.92 6.92
C VAL A 25 5.62 0.51 7.09
N ALA A 26 4.79 1.45 7.53
CA ALA A 26 3.34 1.32 7.52
C ALA A 26 2.78 2.16 6.36
N LEU A 27 2.14 1.49 5.39
CA LEU A 27 1.62 2.09 4.18
C LEU A 27 0.09 2.12 4.24
N TYR A 28 -0.49 3.31 4.40
CA TYR A 28 -1.90 3.55 4.11
C TYR A 28 -2.04 4.00 2.65
N VAL A 29 -2.86 3.31 1.86
CA VAL A 29 -2.98 3.57 0.43
C VAL A 29 -4.43 3.53 -0.03
N GLU A 30 -4.88 4.60 -0.70
CA GLU A 30 -6.27 4.72 -1.15
C GLU A 30 -6.49 4.19 -2.58
N GLY A 31 -5.42 4.07 -3.36
CA GLY A 31 -5.44 3.52 -4.71
C GLY A 31 -4.05 3.12 -5.20
N PHE A 32 -4.00 2.20 -6.15
CA PHE A 32 -2.75 1.60 -6.66
C PHE A 32 -2.46 2.03 -8.10
N ALA A 33 -2.52 3.33 -8.42
CA ALA A 33 -2.25 3.84 -9.76
C ALA A 33 -0.89 3.36 -10.31
N GLU A 34 0.15 3.36 -9.46
CA GLU A 34 1.49 2.82 -9.76
C GLU A 34 1.74 1.46 -9.07
N GLY A 35 0.72 0.60 -9.00
CA GLY A 35 0.76 -0.62 -8.19
C GLY A 35 2.00 -1.48 -8.41
N ARG A 36 2.46 -1.65 -9.66
CA ARG A 36 3.67 -2.41 -9.96
C ARG A 36 4.91 -1.83 -9.29
N ARG A 37 5.13 -0.51 -9.43
CA ARG A 37 6.28 0.20 -8.86
C ARG A 37 6.24 0.18 -7.33
N ILE A 38 5.06 0.38 -6.73
CA ILE A 38 4.83 0.25 -5.29
C ILE A 38 5.29 -1.14 -4.80
N PHE A 39 4.80 -2.22 -5.40
CA PHE A 39 5.14 -3.57 -4.94
C PHE A 39 6.57 -3.99 -5.26
N ASP A 40 7.20 -3.42 -6.29
CA ASP A 40 8.63 -3.60 -6.54
C ASP A 40 9.47 -2.88 -5.46
N ALA A 41 9.09 -1.67 -5.04
CA ALA A 41 9.72 -0.98 -3.90
C ALA A 41 9.53 -1.74 -2.58
N VAL A 42 8.36 -2.33 -2.35
CA VAL A 42 8.11 -3.21 -1.19
C VAL A 42 9.06 -4.41 -1.16
N ARG A 43 9.36 -5.02 -2.32
CA ARG A 43 10.33 -6.12 -2.40
C ARG A 43 11.73 -5.65 -2.01
N LEU A 44 12.12 -4.44 -2.41
CA LEU A 44 13.41 -3.85 -2.04
C LEU A 44 13.48 -3.59 -0.53
N LEU A 45 12.44 -3.00 0.06
CA LEU A 45 12.33 -2.80 1.51
C LEU A 45 12.46 -4.13 2.28
N LYS A 46 11.76 -5.18 1.82
CA LYS A 46 11.87 -6.52 2.42
C LYS A 46 13.30 -7.05 2.35
N ARG A 47 13.98 -6.92 1.19
CA ARG A 47 15.38 -7.35 1.03
C ARG A 47 16.33 -6.56 1.93
N ALA A 48 16.03 -5.28 2.18
CA ALA A 48 16.75 -4.43 3.13
C ALA A 48 16.40 -4.71 4.60
N GLY A 49 15.58 -5.72 4.89
CA GLY A 49 15.18 -6.09 6.26
C GLY A 49 14.15 -5.14 6.89
N LYS A 50 13.45 -4.34 6.07
CA LYS A 50 12.44 -3.36 6.51
C LYS A 50 11.04 -3.91 6.18
N PRO A 51 10.35 -4.57 7.13
CA PRO A 51 9.01 -5.10 6.89
C PRO A 51 8.03 -3.98 6.52
N VAL A 52 7.06 -4.32 5.67
CA VAL A 52 6.01 -3.40 5.21
C VAL A 52 4.64 -3.92 5.63
N LEU A 53 3.88 -3.09 6.35
CA LEU A 53 2.47 -3.28 6.63
C LEU A 53 1.64 -2.44 5.66
N VAL A 54 0.58 -3.00 5.08
CA VAL A 54 -0.28 -2.31 4.10
C VAL A 54 -1.70 -2.24 4.62
N LEU A 55 -2.22 -1.02 4.79
CA LEU A 55 -3.63 -0.74 5.01
C LEU A 55 -4.21 -0.14 3.72
N ALA A 56 -4.89 -0.96 2.92
CA ALA A 56 -5.60 -0.49 1.74
C ALA A 56 -6.94 0.14 2.16
N ALA A 57 -7.20 1.37 1.73
CA ALA A 57 -8.49 2.02 1.96
C ALA A 57 -9.61 1.28 1.22
N GLY A 58 -10.85 1.41 1.72
CA GLY A 58 -11.99 0.64 1.23
C GLY A 58 -12.07 -0.79 1.76
N ALA A 59 -11.14 -1.23 2.61
CA ALA A 59 -11.15 -2.56 3.23
C ALA A 59 -12.19 -2.74 4.37
N SER A 60 -12.74 -1.64 4.92
CA SER A 60 -13.85 -1.74 5.87
C SER A 60 -15.16 -1.98 5.10
N GLU A 61 -16.11 -2.74 5.67
CA GLU A 61 -17.41 -2.95 5.01
C GLU A 61 -18.11 -1.63 4.65
N ALA A 62 -17.99 -0.61 5.51
CA ALA A 62 -18.54 0.72 5.26
C ALA A 62 -17.83 1.42 4.11
N GLY A 63 -16.49 1.33 4.03
CA GLY A 63 -15.68 1.88 2.95
C GLY A 63 -15.93 1.16 1.62
N ALA A 64 -16.07 -0.17 1.63
CA ALA A 64 -16.44 -0.96 0.47
C ALA A 64 -17.85 -0.62 -0.04
N ARG A 65 -18.82 -0.40 0.86
CA ARG A 65 -20.17 0.04 0.51
C ARG A 65 -20.18 1.47 -0.06
N ALA A 66 -19.44 2.39 0.55
CA ALA A 66 -19.34 3.79 0.11
C ALA A 66 -18.59 3.96 -1.23
N ALA A 67 -17.53 3.18 -1.47
CA ALA A 67 -16.81 3.16 -2.74
C ALA A 67 -17.73 2.66 -3.89
N ARG A 68 -18.55 1.64 -3.63
CA ARG A 68 -19.50 1.10 -4.63
C ARG A 68 -20.62 2.07 -5.02
N SER A 69 -21.00 3.01 -4.15
CA SER A 69 -22.18 3.86 -4.37
C SER A 69 -21.91 5.22 -5.02
N HIS A 70 -20.65 5.67 -5.11
CA HIS A 70 -20.34 7.01 -5.66
C HIS A 70 -19.12 7.13 -6.57
N THR A 71 -18.27 6.12 -6.66
CA THR A 71 -17.13 6.16 -7.58
C THR A 71 -17.05 4.86 -8.37
N SER A 72 -17.53 4.90 -9.61
CA SER A 72 -17.15 3.94 -10.65
C SER A 72 -15.68 4.12 -11.07
N ALA A 73 -14.78 4.31 -10.10
CA ALA A 73 -13.35 4.42 -10.30
C ALA A 73 -12.69 3.19 -9.66
N LEU A 74 -12.46 2.16 -10.49
CA LEU A 74 -11.22 1.38 -10.51
C LEU A 74 -10.59 1.00 -9.16
N THR A 75 -11.38 0.64 -8.15
CA THR A 75 -10.82 0.14 -6.90
C THR A 75 -10.27 -1.26 -7.18
N SER A 76 -8.97 -1.45 -6.95
CA SER A 76 -8.34 -2.76 -7.15
C SER A 76 -9.06 -3.81 -6.27
N PRO A 77 -9.44 -4.98 -6.82
CA PRO A 77 -10.05 -6.03 -6.00
C PRO A 77 -9.14 -6.38 -4.82
N MET A 78 -9.69 -6.49 -3.61
CA MET A 78 -8.89 -6.78 -2.42
C MET A 78 -8.11 -8.10 -2.54
N GLU A 79 -8.67 -9.09 -3.24
CA GLU A 79 -7.96 -10.34 -3.57
C GLU A 79 -6.68 -10.12 -4.38
N LEU A 80 -6.69 -9.15 -5.31
CA LEU A 80 -5.51 -8.78 -6.09
C LEU A 80 -4.47 -8.07 -5.21
N VAL A 81 -4.93 -7.18 -4.32
CA VAL A 81 -4.06 -6.50 -3.35
C VAL A 81 -3.43 -7.51 -2.40
N ASP A 82 -4.19 -8.49 -1.92
CA ASP A 82 -3.72 -9.59 -1.07
C ASP A 82 -2.68 -10.45 -1.79
N ALA A 83 -2.95 -10.83 -3.05
CA ALA A 83 -2.00 -11.57 -3.87
C ALA A 83 -0.70 -10.78 -4.09
N ALA A 84 -0.80 -9.49 -4.38
CA ALA A 84 0.35 -8.62 -4.58
C ALA A 84 1.18 -8.44 -3.29
N CYS A 85 0.51 -8.24 -2.14
CA CYS A 85 1.17 -8.19 -0.84
C CYS A 85 1.95 -9.48 -0.54
N ARG A 86 1.32 -10.66 -0.72
CA ARG A 86 2.00 -11.96 -0.56
C ARG A 86 3.20 -12.09 -1.50
N ALA A 87 3.05 -11.73 -2.77
CA ALA A 87 4.10 -11.84 -3.78
C ALA A 87 5.25 -10.84 -3.58
N ALA A 88 5.02 -9.71 -2.93
CA ALA A 88 6.04 -8.73 -2.57
C ALA A 88 6.64 -8.99 -1.17
N GLY A 89 5.92 -9.74 -0.34
CA GLY A 89 6.29 -10.03 1.04
C GLY A 89 5.92 -8.94 2.04
N ALA A 90 4.89 -8.15 1.74
CA ALA A 90 4.22 -7.27 2.70
C ALA A 90 3.09 -8.00 3.42
N LEU A 91 2.70 -7.49 4.59
CA LEU A 91 1.52 -7.94 5.33
C LEU A 91 0.40 -6.91 5.16
N ARG A 92 -0.72 -7.30 4.53
CA ARG A 92 -1.91 -6.46 4.52
C ARG A 92 -2.65 -6.60 5.84
N VAL A 93 -3.04 -5.48 6.44
CA VAL A 93 -3.83 -5.43 7.67
C VAL A 93 -5.26 -4.94 7.37
N PRO A 94 -6.29 -5.44 8.10
CA PRO A 94 -7.68 -5.16 7.79
C PRO A 94 -8.16 -3.81 8.32
N THR A 95 -7.54 -3.28 9.37
CA THR A 95 -7.96 -2.07 10.08
C THR A 95 -6.75 -1.28 10.58
N ALA A 96 -6.95 0.00 10.88
CA ALA A 96 -5.91 0.86 11.45
C ALA A 96 -5.41 0.38 12.81
N GLY A 97 -6.26 -0.28 13.61
CA GLY A 97 -5.85 -0.84 14.91
C GLY A 97 -4.93 -2.06 14.81
N ALA A 98 -4.70 -2.59 13.60
CA ALA A 98 -3.80 -3.71 13.33
C ALA A 98 -2.47 -3.29 12.68
N LEU A 99 -2.25 -1.99 12.45
CA LEU A 99 -0.93 -1.42 12.11
C LEU A 99 -0.04 -1.38 13.36
#